data_AF-A0A4Q1UH11-F1
#
_entry.id   AF-A0A4Q1UH11-F1
#
_cell.length_a   1.000
_cell.length_b   1.000
_cell.length_c   1.000
_cell.angle_alpha   90.00
_cell.angle_beta   90.00
_cell.angle_gamma   90.00
#
_symmetry.space_group_name_H-M   'P 1'
#
loop_
_entity.id
_entity.type
_entity.pdbx_description
1 polymer ?
#
loop_
_entity_poly.entity_id
_entity_poly.type
_entity_poly.pdbx_seq_one_letter_code
_entity_poly.pdbx_strand_id
1 'polypeptide(L)'
;MVTVDAGLDSAHFPVEATYAASGGSPVPDEFLRTLRSALLEIGHACGFPDRGSAIERARFDELASIHLAQVPEFESGEALRDDVWAFLATVVLPDLVAWRFAGRPAERFQGGIRNAFQRLWMRGRILDRGPRTGRRWELLAELTEDALVQITERPSVGSDARLARGFAEAWVRATVRLGRPAMEDVTREAIIRLRLRNQIQVLSEIEDSELGTVMDSFFTGDSTPPAPAKPGWVGRLLGRT
;
A
#
# COMPACT_ATOMS: atom_id res chain seq x y z
N MET A 1 26.33 -3.97 -19.85
CA MET A 1 25.91 -4.28 -18.47
C MET A 1 26.72 -3.38 -17.54
N VAL A 2 26.34 -2.10 -17.44
CA VAL A 2 27.08 -1.11 -16.63
C VAL A 2 26.64 -1.33 -15.18
N THR A 3 27.60 -1.67 -14.32
CA THR A 3 27.46 -1.92 -12.89
C THR A 3 26.72 -0.78 -12.20
N VAL A 4 25.48 -1.03 -11.78
CA VAL A 4 24.63 -0.06 -11.03
C VAL A 4 24.90 -0.09 -9.51
N ASP A 5 25.97 -0.77 -9.09
CA ASP A 5 26.39 -0.92 -7.69
C ASP A 5 27.55 0.00 -7.28
N ALA A 6 28.18 0.70 -8.23
CA ALA A 6 29.25 1.65 -7.95
C ALA A 6 28.67 2.93 -7.33
N GLY A 7 28.36 2.89 -6.03
CA GLY A 7 27.85 4.06 -5.28
C GLY A 7 26.99 3.75 -4.05
N LEU A 8 26.68 2.47 -3.78
CA LEU A 8 25.98 2.08 -2.54
C LEU A 8 26.98 1.67 -1.47
N ASP A 9 27.70 2.68 -1.03
CA ASP A 9 28.68 2.66 0.04
C ASP A 9 28.43 3.91 0.89
N SER A 10 28.43 3.72 2.20
CA SER A 10 28.25 4.79 3.19
C SER A 10 29.17 6.01 2.98
N ALA A 11 30.36 5.82 2.39
CA ALA A 11 31.28 6.90 2.05
C ALA A 11 30.85 7.76 0.84
N HIS A 12 29.90 7.29 0.04
CA HIS A 12 29.41 7.97 -1.17
C HIS A 12 28.00 8.55 -1.00
N PHE A 13 27.36 8.35 0.15
CA PHE A 13 26.06 8.96 0.43
C PHE A 13 26.17 10.47 0.65
N PRO A 14 25.14 11.24 0.25
CA PRO A 14 25.05 12.65 0.60
C PRO A 14 25.16 12.82 2.11
N VAL A 15 25.84 13.87 2.56
CA VAL A 15 26.00 14.17 4.00
C VAL A 15 24.63 14.30 4.68
N GLU A 16 23.65 14.83 3.95
CA GLU A 16 22.25 15.01 4.38
C GLU A 16 21.51 13.68 4.59
N ALA A 17 22.02 12.56 4.06
CA ALA A 17 21.47 11.23 4.24
C ALA A 17 22.07 10.50 5.46
N THR A 18 22.95 11.15 6.21
CA THR A 18 23.59 10.59 7.40
C THR A 18 23.07 11.28 8.66
N TYR A 19 22.72 10.49 9.67
CA TYR A 19 22.28 10.98 10.98
C TYR A 19 23.12 10.32 12.06
N ALA A 20 23.37 11.04 13.15
CA ALA A 20 23.93 10.42 14.36
C ALA A 20 22.97 9.34 14.86
N ALA A 21 23.50 8.17 15.22
CA ALA A 21 22.68 7.07 15.70
C ALA A 21 21.90 7.50 16.95
N SER A 22 20.58 7.71 16.81
CA SER A 22 19.69 8.02 17.93
C SER A 22 19.17 6.76 18.65
N GLY A 23 19.56 5.59 18.17
CA GLY A 23 19.20 4.24 18.64
C GLY A 23 19.51 3.19 17.54
N GLY A 24 19.67 1.93 17.91
CA GLY A 24 19.99 0.85 16.95
C GLY A 24 21.43 0.85 16.42
N SER A 25 21.72 -0.03 15.46
CA SER A 25 22.98 -0.06 14.71
C SER A 25 22.71 0.26 13.25
N PRO A 26 23.55 1.07 12.58
CA PRO A 26 23.45 1.28 11.14
C PRO A 26 23.42 -0.06 10.40
N VAL A 27 22.55 -0.17 9.39
CA VAL A 27 22.55 -1.36 8.53
C VAL A 27 23.84 -1.41 7.72
N PRO A 28 24.42 -2.59 7.48
CA PRO A 28 25.62 -2.71 6.65
C PRO A 28 25.34 -2.31 5.20
N ASP A 29 26.35 -1.75 4.50
CA ASP A 29 26.24 -1.43 3.07
C ASP A 29 25.90 -2.67 2.22
N GLU A 30 26.33 -3.86 2.67
CA GLU A 30 25.98 -5.14 2.04
C GLU A 30 24.47 -5.42 2.06
N PHE A 31 23.78 -5.06 3.14
CA PHE A 31 22.33 -5.17 3.21
C PHE A 31 21.66 -4.27 2.16
N LEU A 32 22.11 -3.02 2.02
CA LEU A 32 21.56 -2.08 1.04
C LEU A 32 21.76 -2.57 -0.41
N ARG A 33 22.94 -3.12 -0.71
CA ARG A 33 23.22 -3.74 -2.02
C ARG A 33 22.36 -4.97 -2.28
N THR A 34 22.17 -5.81 -1.28
CA THR A 34 21.31 -7.01 -1.36
C THR A 34 19.86 -6.63 -1.61
N LEU A 35 19.33 -5.67 -0.83
CA LEU A 35 17.98 -5.16 -0.99
C LEU A 35 17.78 -4.54 -2.38
N ARG A 36 18.72 -3.73 -2.86
CA ARG A 36 18.65 -3.16 -4.21
C ARG A 36 18.63 -4.24 -5.28
N SER A 37 19.54 -5.20 -5.19
CA SER A 37 19.63 -6.29 -6.16
C SER A 37 18.31 -7.05 -6.26
N ALA A 38 17.73 -7.43 -5.12
CA ALA A 38 16.45 -8.14 -5.08
C ALA A 38 15.29 -7.33 -5.70
N LEU A 39 15.18 -6.03 -5.40
CA LEU A 39 14.12 -5.19 -5.96
C LEU A 39 14.33 -4.88 -7.45
N LEU A 40 15.58 -4.76 -7.91
CA LEU A 40 15.90 -4.65 -9.33
C LEU A 40 15.58 -5.93 -10.10
N GLU A 41 15.87 -7.11 -9.54
CA GLU A 41 15.48 -8.40 -10.12
C GLU A 41 13.95 -8.49 -10.31
N ILE A 42 13.18 -8.11 -9.29
CA ILE A 42 11.71 -8.02 -9.39
C ILE A 42 11.30 -7.00 -10.47
N GLY A 43 11.94 -5.83 -10.50
CA GLY A 43 11.73 -4.80 -11.52
C GLY A 43 11.95 -5.34 -12.93
N HIS A 44 13.08 -6.02 -13.17
CA HIS A 44 13.43 -6.60 -14.47
C HIS A 44 12.42 -7.66 -14.92
N ALA A 45 11.98 -8.52 -14.00
CA ALA A 45 10.91 -9.48 -14.28
C ALA A 45 9.55 -8.81 -14.59
N CYS A 46 9.42 -7.53 -14.28
CA CYS A 46 8.23 -6.69 -14.49
C CYS A 46 8.47 -5.57 -15.51
N GLY A 47 9.42 -5.74 -16.42
CA GLY A 47 9.60 -4.85 -17.58
C GLY A 47 10.52 -3.65 -17.38
N PHE A 48 11.15 -3.47 -16.21
CA PHE A 48 12.27 -2.52 -16.06
C PHE A 48 13.49 -2.98 -16.89
N PRO A 49 14.25 -2.08 -17.55
CA PRO A 49 14.17 -0.62 -17.53
C PRO A 49 13.26 0.00 -18.59
N ASP A 50 12.67 -0.81 -19.48
CA ASP A 50 11.70 -0.33 -20.46
C ASP A 50 10.43 0.17 -19.76
N ARG A 51 9.59 0.94 -20.44
CA ARG A 51 8.41 1.54 -19.78
C ARG A 51 7.48 0.52 -19.12
N GLY A 52 7.42 -0.70 -19.66
CA GLY A 52 6.48 -1.74 -19.27
C GLY A 52 5.01 -1.35 -19.47
N SER A 53 4.13 -2.33 -19.35
CA SER A 53 2.67 -2.19 -19.34
C SER A 53 2.15 -1.83 -17.95
N ALA A 54 0.87 -1.45 -17.86
CA ALA A 54 0.22 -1.23 -16.57
C ALA A 54 0.13 -2.51 -15.72
N ILE A 55 -0.02 -3.67 -16.37
CA ILE A 55 -0.11 -4.98 -15.73
C ILE A 55 1.24 -5.34 -15.11
N GLU A 56 2.35 -5.15 -15.83
CA GLU A 56 3.67 -5.44 -15.31
C GLU A 56 4.03 -4.54 -14.11
N ARG A 57 3.68 -3.24 -14.15
CA ARG A 57 3.86 -2.35 -13.00
C ARG A 57 3.01 -2.72 -11.79
N ALA A 58 1.79 -3.25 -12.00
CA ALA A 58 0.97 -3.78 -10.91
C ALA A 58 1.59 -5.05 -10.31
N ARG A 59 2.13 -5.93 -11.16
CA ARG A 59 2.87 -7.13 -10.73
C ARG A 59 4.14 -6.78 -9.93
N PHE A 60 4.85 -5.73 -10.34
CA PHE A 60 5.97 -5.19 -9.56
C PHE A 60 5.52 -4.79 -8.16
N ASP A 61 4.45 -4.01 -8.03
CA ASP A 61 3.92 -3.56 -6.74
C ASP A 61 3.57 -4.76 -5.84
N GLU A 62 2.93 -5.80 -6.39
CA GLU A 62 2.61 -7.03 -5.66
C GLU A 62 3.87 -7.74 -5.14
N LEU A 63 4.82 -8.06 -6.03
CA LEU A 63 6.03 -8.81 -5.68
C LEU A 63 6.94 -8.02 -4.72
N ALA A 64 7.08 -6.72 -4.94
CA ALA A 64 7.84 -5.84 -4.06
C ALA A 64 7.18 -5.71 -2.68
N SER A 65 5.85 -5.66 -2.60
CA SER A 65 5.13 -5.69 -1.31
C SER A 65 5.42 -6.97 -0.53
N ILE A 66 5.38 -8.12 -1.22
CA ILE A 66 5.69 -9.43 -0.65
C ILE A 66 7.14 -9.48 -0.15
N HIS A 67 8.09 -9.01 -0.97
CA HIS A 67 9.51 -9.01 -0.61
C HIS A 67 9.78 -8.12 0.62
N LEU A 68 9.35 -6.85 0.56
CA LEU A 68 9.59 -5.87 1.63
C LEU A 68 9.01 -6.30 2.98
N ALA A 69 7.83 -6.95 2.98
CA ALA A 69 7.19 -7.41 4.22
C ALA A 69 7.92 -8.55 4.94
N GLN A 70 8.88 -9.19 4.25
CA GLN A 70 9.67 -10.32 4.74
C GLN A 70 11.12 -9.95 5.06
N VAL A 71 11.53 -8.70 4.82
CA VAL A 71 12.88 -8.23 5.14
C VAL A 71 13.01 -8.06 6.67
N PRO A 72 13.88 -8.81 7.35
CA PRO A 72 14.00 -8.77 8.81
C PRO A 72 14.30 -7.38 9.38
N GLU A 73 15.11 -6.59 8.67
CA GLU A 73 15.49 -5.23 9.06
C GLU A 73 14.26 -4.29 9.13
N PHE A 74 13.22 -4.58 8.35
CA PHE A 74 11.95 -3.83 8.36
C PHE A 74 10.90 -4.38 9.33
N GLU A 75 11.23 -5.37 10.17
CA GLU A 75 10.36 -5.81 11.26
C GLU A 75 10.45 -4.88 12.49
N SER A 76 11.51 -4.08 12.58
CA SER A 76 11.71 -3.12 13.66
C SER A 76 10.83 -1.87 13.52
N GLY A 77 10.65 -1.13 14.62
CA GLY A 77 9.93 0.15 14.62
C GLY A 77 10.58 1.23 13.76
N GLU A 78 11.86 1.07 13.37
CA GLU A 78 12.54 2.01 12.47
C GLU A 78 11.85 2.09 11.10
N ALA A 79 11.26 1.00 10.63
CA ALA A 79 10.48 0.97 9.39
C ALA A 79 9.21 1.83 9.44
N LEU A 80 8.81 2.34 10.60
CA LEU A 80 7.71 3.32 10.70
C LEU A 80 8.17 4.76 10.45
N ARG A 81 9.48 5.01 10.38
CA ARG A 81 10.04 6.34 10.13
C ARG A 81 10.04 6.66 8.64
N ASP A 82 9.48 7.81 8.30
CA ASP A 82 9.41 8.30 6.92
C ASP A 82 10.80 8.44 6.27
N ASP A 83 11.82 8.81 7.04
CA ASP A 83 13.20 9.00 6.56
C ASP A 83 13.83 7.72 5.99
N VAL A 84 13.50 6.54 6.54
CA VAL A 84 13.98 5.24 6.03
C VAL A 84 13.51 5.05 4.59
N TRP A 85 12.24 5.35 4.32
CA TRP A 85 11.65 5.19 3.00
C TRP A 85 12.03 6.29 2.03
N ALA A 86 12.24 7.51 2.54
CA ALA A 86 12.82 8.60 1.76
C ALA A 86 14.22 8.23 1.27
N PHE A 87 15.07 7.71 2.16
CA PHE A 87 16.42 7.23 1.83
C PHE A 87 16.38 6.12 0.77
N LEU A 88 15.54 5.10 0.94
CA LEU A 88 15.40 4.04 -0.05
C LEU A 88 14.94 4.58 -1.42
N ALA A 89 13.98 5.50 -1.44
CA ALA A 89 13.41 6.04 -2.67
C ALA A 89 14.32 7.05 -3.38
N THR A 90 15.22 7.73 -2.67
CA THR A 90 16.04 8.81 -3.23
C THR A 90 17.50 8.41 -3.45
N VAL A 91 18.04 7.55 -2.59
CA VAL A 91 19.45 7.15 -2.61
C VAL A 91 19.60 5.74 -3.14
N VAL A 92 18.84 4.78 -2.59
CA VAL A 92 19.07 3.36 -2.88
C VAL A 92 18.45 2.91 -4.20
N LEU A 93 17.21 3.30 -4.48
CA LEU A 93 16.42 2.84 -5.64
C LEU A 93 15.71 3.98 -6.42
N PRO A 94 16.36 5.14 -6.66
CA PRO A 94 15.72 6.27 -7.34
C PRO A 94 15.31 5.95 -8.78
N ASP A 95 16.01 5.02 -9.43
CA ASP A 95 15.74 4.52 -10.76
C ASP A 95 14.42 3.73 -10.84
N LEU A 96 14.16 2.84 -9.89
CA LEU A 96 12.88 2.12 -9.84
C LEU A 96 11.70 3.07 -9.57
N VAL A 97 11.88 4.06 -8.70
CA VAL A 97 10.82 5.05 -8.42
C VAL A 97 10.52 5.87 -9.68
N ALA A 98 11.56 6.37 -10.35
CA ALA A 98 11.43 7.14 -11.58
C ALA A 98 10.81 6.34 -12.73
N TRP A 99 11.11 5.04 -12.81
CA TRP A 99 10.50 4.11 -13.76
C TRP A 99 9.02 3.86 -13.47
N ARG A 100 8.68 3.55 -12.20
CA ARG A 100 7.33 3.20 -11.77
C ARG A 100 6.34 4.35 -11.87
N PHE A 101 6.81 5.58 -11.63
CA PHE A 101 5.99 6.79 -11.58
C PHE A 101 6.47 7.83 -12.60
N ALA A 102 5.87 7.80 -13.79
CA ALA A 102 6.09 8.82 -14.81
C ALA A 102 5.83 10.24 -14.25
N GLY A 103 6.70 11.19 -14.60
CA GLY A 103 6.64 12.56 -14.08
C GLY A 103 7.35 12.77 -12.74
N ARG A 104 7.83 11.71 -12.09
CA ARG A 104 8.64 11.76 -10.86
C ARG A 104 8.04 12.66 -9.76
N PRO A 105 6.76 12.46 -9.41
CA PRO A 105 6.10 13.27 -8.39
C PRO A 105 6.81 13.14 -7.04
N ALA A 106 7.03 14.28 -6.37
CA ALA A 106 7.88 14.37 -5.18
C ALA A 106 7.43 13.44 -4.04
N GLU A 107 6.13 13.24 -3.87
CA GLU A 107 5.57 12.38 -2.82
C GLU A 107 5.91 10.89 -2.98
N ARG A 108 6.43 10.46 -4.14
CA ARG A 108 6.90 9.07 -4.35
C ARG A 108 8.34 8.87 -3.91
N PHE A 109 9.08 9.97 -3.75
CA PHE A 109 10.46 10.01 -3.28
C PHE A 109 10.54 10.39 -1.80
N GLN A 110 9.70 11.32 -1.36
CA GLN A 110 9.58 11.69 0.05
C GLN A 110 9.05 10.52 0.87
N GLY A 111 9.39 10.47 2.15
CA GLY A 111 8.78 9.55 3.10
C GLY A 111 7.29 9.87 3.34
N GLY A 112 6.59 8.94 3.96
CA GLY A 112 5.16 9.01 4.26
C GLY A 112 4.33 8.00 3.48
N ILE A 113 3.03 7.98 3.77
CA ILE A 113 2.08 6.96 3.26
C ILE A 113 2.01 6.84 1.73
N ARG A 114 2.44 7.88 0.99
CA ARG A 114 2.46 7.89 -0.49
C ARG A 114 3.82 7.52 -1.08
N ASN A 115 4.86 7.36 -0.27
CA ASN A 115 6.19 6.94 -0.74
C ASN A 115 6.09 5.63 -1.55
N ALA A 116 6.93 5.51 -2.58
CA ALA A 116 6.91 4.37 -3.50
C ALA A 116 7.06 3.01 -2.81
N PHE A 117 7.92 2.91 -1.79
CA PHE A 117 8.25 1.66 -1.11
C PHE A 117 7.52 1.50 0.23
N GLN A 118 7.35 2.59 1.00
CA GLN A 118 6.60 2.54 2.27
C GLN A 118 5.19 2.01 2.08
N ARG A 119 4.50 2.46 1.02
CA ARG A 119 3.15 2.00 0.70
C ARG A 119 3.11 0.50 0.43
N LEU A 120 4.14 -0.06 -0.22
CA LEU A 120 4.23 -1.47 -0.59
C LEU A 120 4.56 -2.32 0.63
N TRP A 121 5.52 -1.87 1.44
CA TRP A 121 5.81 -2.49 2.74
C TRP A 121 4.57 -2.51 3.63
N MET A 122 3.87 -1.38 3.81
CA MET A 122 2.64 -1.31 4.61
C MET A 122 1.57 -2.29 4.09
N ARG A 123 1.36 -2.36 2.77
CA ARG A 123 0.42 -3.33 2.16
C ARG A 123 0.80 -4.76 2.50
N GLY A 124 2.07 -5.13 2.33
CA GLY A 124 2.55 -6.45 2.66
C GLY A 124 2.38 -6.77 4.15
N ARG A 125 2.78 -5.88 5.05
CA ARG A 125 2.64 -6.08 6.50
C ARG A 125 1.20 -6.24 6.96
N ILE A 126 0.29 -5.41 6.44
CA ILE A 126 -1.13 -5.42 6.82
C ILE A 126 -1.84 -6.68 6.28
N LEU A 127 -1.61 -7.00 5.00
CA LEU A 127 -2.37 -8.02 4.28
C LEU A 127 -1.75 -9.43 4.35
N ASP A 128 -0.61 -9.59 5.02
CA ASP A 128 0.02 -10.88 5.25
C ASP A 128 -0.84 -11.81 6.13
N ARG A 129 -1.47 -12.84 5.56
CA ARG A 129 -2.23 -13.84 6.34
C ARG A 129 -1.38 -14.78 7.21
N GLY A 130 -0.07 -14.61 7.20
CA GLY A 130 0.90 -15.37 7.99
C GLY A 130 1.40 -16.65 7.29
N PRO A 131 2.55 -17.17 7.74
CA PRO A 131 3.29 -18.26 7.08
C PRO A 131 2.56 -19.61 7.07
N ARG A 132 1.60 -19.82 7.97
CA ARG A 132 0.84 -21.07 8.09
C ARG A 132 -0.35 -21.16 7.13
N THR A 133 -0.60 -20.10 6.36
CA THR A 133 -1.75 -20.00 5.45
C THR A 133 -1.30 -20.30 4.02
N GLY A 134 -1.90 -21.32 3.38
CA GLY A 134 -1.53 -21.74 2.01
C GLY A 134 -1.71 -20.66 0.92
N ARG A 135 -2.49 -19.62 1.22
CA ARG A 135 -2.72 -18.44 0.37
C ARG A 135 -2.31 -17.15 1.09
N ARG A 136 -1.10 -17.15 1.68
CA ARG A 136 -0.55 -16.06 2.51
C ARG A 136 -0.70 -14.67 1.89
N TRP A 137 -0.37 -14.54 0.62
CA TRP A 137 -0.28 -13.28 -0.11
C TRP A 137 -1.42 -13.02 -1.09
N GLU A 138 -2.45 -13.88 -1.13
CA GLU A 138 -3.55 -13.79 -2.12
C GLU A 138 -4.27 -12.44 -2.09
N LEU A 139 -4.37 -11.79 -0.93
CA LEU A 139 -5.01 -10.48 -0.82
C LEU A 139 -4.29 -9.41 -1.67
N LEU A 140 -2.96 -9.46 -1.79
CA LEU A 140 -2.19 -8.53 -2.61
C LEU A 140 -2.45 -8.74 -4.11
N ALA A 141 -2.71 -9.97 -4.53
CA ALA A 141 -3.00 -10.33 -5.92
C ALA A 141 -4.45 -10.04 -6.33
N GLU A 142 -5.40 -10.19 -5.39
CA GLU A 142 -6.82 -10.08 -5.69
C GLU A 142 -7.36 -8.64 -5.66
N LEU A 143 -6.87 -7.81 -4.74
CA LEU A 143 -7.34 -6.44 -4.55
C LEU A 143 -6.93 -5.53 -5.72
N THR A 144 -7.83 -4.62 -6.10
CA THR A 144 -7.48 -3.55 -7.05
C THR A 144 -6.62 -2.47 -6.37
N GLU A 145 -5.94 -1.65 -7.17
CA GLU A 145 -5.15 -0.52 -6.65
C GLU A 145 -6.03 0.45 -5.84
N ASP A 146 -7.26 0.76 -6.29
CA ASP A 146 -8.19 1.60 -5.52
C ASP A 146 -8.51 0.95 -4.17
N ALA A 147 -8.85 -0.35 -4.14
CA ALA A 147 -9.14 -1.05 -2.89
C ALA A 147 -7.94 -1.06 -1.93
N LEU A 148 -6.73 -1.32 -2.43
CA LEU A 148 -5.50 -1.22 -1.63
C LEU A 148 -5.34 0.16 -1.02
N VAL A 149 -5.51 1.23 -1.80
CA VAL A 149 -5.45 2.62 -1.31
C VAL A 149 -6.52 2.89 -0.25
N GLN A 150 -7.77 2.46 -0.47
CA GLN A 150 -8.86 2.65 0.50
C GLN A 150 -8.57 1.94 1.84
N ILE A 151 -7.90 0.79 1.81
CA ILE A 151 -7.65 -0.02 3.00
C ILE A 151 -6.39 0.48 3.74
N THR A 152 -5.28 0.69 3.04
CA THR A 152 -3.97 0.87 3.67
C THR A 152 -3.59 2.33 3.91
N GLU A 153 -4.05 3.27 3.08
CA GLU A 153 -3.69 4.70 3.21
C GLU A 153 -4.65 5.47 4.14
N ARG A 154 -5.65 4.80 4.73
CA ARG A 154 -6.59 5.39 5.67
C ARG A 154 -6.25 5.00 7.10
N PRO A 155 -5.75 5.91 7.96
CA PRO A 155 -5.33 5.56 9.31
C PRO A 155 -6.42 4.87 10.14
N SER A 156 -7.69 5.30 10.03
CA SER A 156 -8.82 4.69 10.74
C SER A 156 -9.13 3.22 10.38
N VAL A 157 -8.42 2.66 9.40
CA VAL A 157 -8.54 1.28 8.93
C VAL A 157 -7.16 0.62 8.92
N GLY A 158 -6.20 1.19 8.18
CA GLY A 158 -4.86 0.64 7.99
C GLY A 158 -3.95 0.65 9.22
N SER A 159 -4.29 1.37 10.29
CA SER A 159 -3.53 1.29 11.56
C SER A 159 -3.76 -0.03 12.31
N ASP A 160 -4.81 -0.77 11.95
CA ASP A 160 -5.12 -2.08 12.53
C ASP A 160 -5.09 -3.13 11.40
N ALA A 161 -4.04 -3.95 11.42
CA ALA A 161 -3.85 -5.00 10.41
C ALA A 161 -4.98 -6.03 10.41
N ARG A 162 -5.59 -6.32 11.57
CA ARG A 162 -6.67 -7.29 11.72
C ARG A 162 -7.94 -6.76 11.05
N LEU A 163 -8.29 -5.50 11.32
CA LEU A 163 -9.44 -4.84 10.74
C LEU A 163 -9.29 -4.66 9.22
N ALA A 164 -8.12 -4.18 8.77
CA ALA A 164 -7.82 -4.01 7.36
C ALA A 164 -7.85 -5.34 6.58
N ARG A 165 -7.29 -6.41 7.15
CA ARG A 165 -7.33 -7.75 6.55
C ARG A 165 -8.73 -8.33 6.51
N GLY A 166 -9.50 -8.19 7.58
CA GLY A 166 -10.90 -8.63 7.62
C GLY A 166 -11.74 -7.95 6.53
N PHE A 167 -11.55 -6.64 6.33
CA PHE A 167 -12.20 -5.91 5.24
C PHE A 167 -11.74 -6.37 3.85
N ALA A 168 -10.44 -6.60 3.67
CA ALA A 168 -9.88 -7.14 2.42
C ALA A 168 -10.45 -8.53 2.09
N GLU A 169 -10.62 -9.41 3.08
CA GLU A 169 -11.21 -10.73 2.87
C GLU A 169 -12.70 -10.65 2.50
N ALA A 170 -13.45 -9.76 3.15
CA ALA A 170 -14.84 -9.49 2.79
C ALA A 170 -14.95 -8.91 1.37
N TRP A 171 -14.00 -8.06 0.96
CA TRP A 171 -13.92 -7.53 -0.40
C TRP A 171 -13.73 -8.64 -1.44
N VAL A 172 -12.84 -9.60 -1.20
CA VAL A 172 -12.63 -10.75 -2.11
C VAL A 172 -13.89 -11.59 -2.22
N ARG A 173 -14.56 -11.90 -1.10
CA ARG A 173 -15.85 -12.62 -1.10
C ARG A 173 -16.94 -11.84 -1.83
N ALA A 174 -17.01 -10.53 -1.63
CA ALA A 174 -17.99 -9.66 -2.29
C ALA A 174 -17.77 -9.60 -3.81
N THR A 175 -16.52 -9.61 -4.27
CA THR A 175 -16.17 -9.60 -5.70
C THR A 175 -16.73 -10.82 -6.43
N VAL A 176 -16.76 -11.99 -5.79
CA VAL A 176 -17.38 -13.20 -6.35
C VAL A 176 -18.89 -13.01 -6.57
N ARG A 177 -19.56 -12.26 -5.68
CA ARG A 177 -21.02 -12.03 -5.73
C ARG A 177 -21.42 -10.89 -6.66
N LEU A 178 -20.67 -9.78 -6.64
CA LEU A 178 -21.02 -8.51 -7.27
C LEU A 178 -20.28 -8.26 -8.59
N GLY A 179 -19.17 -8.97 -8.82
CA GLY A 179 -18.29 -8.77 -9.97
C GLY A 179 -17.34 -7.58 -9.83
N ARG A 180 -16.13 -7.69 -10.39
CA ARG A 180 -15.08 -6.65 -10.31
C ARG A 180 -15.52 -5.24 -10.75
N PRO A 181 -16.32 -5.03 -11.82
CA PRO A 181 -16.66 -3.69 -12.28
C PRO A 181 -17.43 -2.83 -11.25
N ALA A 182 -18.23 -3.46 -10.39
CA ALA A 182 -19.00 -2.74 -9.37
C ALA A 182 -18.17 -2.44 -8.10
N MET A 183 -17.01 -3.07 -7.94
CA MET A 183 -16.31 -3.07 -6.67
C MET A 183 -15.74 -1.72 -6.28
N GLU A 184 -15.40 -0.83 -7.22
CA GLU A 184 -14.89 0.50 -6.89
C GLU A 184 -15.90 1.30 -6.06
N ASP A 185 -17.12 1.47 -6.58
CA ASP A 185 -18.19 2.20 -5.89
C ASP A 185 -18.64 1.50 -4.61
N VAL A 186 -18.77 0.16 -4.65
CA VAL A 186 -19.11 -0.64 -3.47
C VAL A 186 -18.06 -0.48 -2.37
N THR A 187 -16.78 -0.46 -2.72
CA THR A 187 -15.68 -0.29 -1.75
C THR A 187 -15.72 1.08 -1.11
N ARG A 188 -15.95 2.13 -1.90
CA ARG A 188 -16.08 3.51 -1.39
C ARG A 188 -17.22 3.63 -0.38
N GLU A 189 -18.37 3.03 -0.67
CA GLU A 189 -19.51 3.06 0.25
C GLU A 189 -19.28 2.16 1.48
N ALA A 190 -18.72 0.97 1.28
CA ALA A 190 -18.40 0.04 2.37
C ALA A 190 -17.36 0.63 3.33
N ILE A 191 -16.31 1.29 2.83
CA ILE A 191 -15.27 1.89 3.69
C ILE A 191 -15.79 3.09 4.47
N ILE A 192 -16.74 3.87 3.92
CA ILE A 192 -17.40 4.95 4.66
C ILE A 192 -18.19 4.37 5.84
N ARG A 193 -19.01 3.34 5.58
CA ARG A 193 -19.81 2.67 6.62
C ARG A 193 -18.94 2.00 7.68
N LEU A 194 -17.85 1.35 7.27
CA LEU A 194 -16.85 0.78 8.20
C LEU A 194 -16.31 1.85 9.13
N ARG A 195 -15.83 2.97 8.57
CA ARG A 195 -15.24 4.06 9.36
C ARG A 195 -16.25 4.67 10.33
N LEU A 196 -17.49 4.90 9.89
CA LEU A 196 -18.56 5.40 10.74
C LEU A 196 -18.87 4.43 11.89
N ARG A 197 -19.02 3.14 11.59
CA ARG A 197 -19.27 2.12 12.61
C ARG A 197 -18.11 2.01 13.59
N ASN A 198 -16.87 2.12 13.12
CA ASN A 198 -15.67 2.07 13.96
C ASN A 198 -15.54 3.28 14.92
N GLN A 199 -16.26 4.38 14.70
CA GLN A 199 -16.31 5.50 15.67
C GLN A 199 -17.25 5.22 16.85
N ILE A 200 -18.21 4.31 16.67
CA ILE A 200 -19.26 4.02 17.67
C ILE A 200 -18.97 2.68 18.35
N GLN A 201 -18.45 1.71 17.61
CA GLN A 201 -18.05 0.39 18.08
C GLN A 201 -16.55 0.23 17.85
N VAL A 202 -15.82 -0.20 18.88
CA VAL A 202 -14.40 -0.50 18.75
C VAL A 202 -14.26 -1.84 18.03
N LEU A 203 -14.27 -1.83 16.69
CA LEU A 203 -14.30 -3.04 15.88
C LEU A 203 -13.02 -3.88 16.04
N SER A 204 -11.91 -3.26 16.47
CA SER A 204 -10.65 -3.93 16.78
C SER A 204 -10.74 -4.91 17.96
N GLU A 205 -11.75 -4.76 18.83
CA GLU A 205 -11.97 -5.58 20.03
C GLU A 205 -13.02 -6.69 19.83
N ILE A 206 -13.70 -6.72 18.68
CA ILE A 206 -14.66 -7.79 18.35
C ILE A 206 -13.88 -9.08 18.09
N GLU A 207 -14.41 -10.26 18.43
CA GLU A 207 -13.77 -11.57 18.17
C GLU A 207 -13.68 -11.95 16.69
N ASP A 208 -12.68 -12.77 16.31
CA ASP A 208 -12.42 -13.10 14.89
C ASP A 208 -13.62 -13.76 14.19
N SER A 209 -14.36 -14.60 14.92
CA SER A 209 -15.56 -15.28 14.40
C SER A 209 -16.69 -14.32 14.04
N GLU A 210 -16.78 -13.18 14.74
CA GLU A 210 -17.81 -12.16 14.49
C GLU A 210 -17.32 -11.09 13.51
N LEU A 211 -16.03 -10.74 13.58
CA LEU A 211 -15.41 -9.72 12.73
C LEU A 211 -15.66 -10.00 11.25
N GLY A 212 -15.51 -11.26 10.80
CA GLY A 212 -15.78 -11.64 9.42
C GLY A 212 -17.21 -11.33 8.97
N THR A 213 -18.19 -11.63 9.81
CA THR A 213 -19.62 -11.35 9.57
C THR A 213 -19.90 -9.85 9.51
N VAL A 214 -19.30 -9.09 10.44
CA VAL A 214 -19.40 -7.62 10.44
C VAL A 214 -18.80 -7.04 9.16
N MET A 215 -17.62 -7.51 8.75
CA MET A 215 -16.98 -7.05 7.52
C MET A 215 -17.81 -7.36 6.29
N ASP A 216 -18.35 -8.58 6.19
CA ASP A 216 -19.24 -8.96 5.08
C ASP A 216 -20.48 -8.06 5.00
N SER A 217 -21.03 -7.64 6.15
CA SER A 217 -22.23 -6.80 6.18
C SER A 217 -22.07 -5.43 5.51
N PHE A 218 -20.85 -4.89 5.44
CA PHE A 218 -20.59 -3.64 4.71
C PHE A 218 -20.73 -3.80 3.19
N PHE A 219 -20.71 -5.03 2.69
CA PHE A 219 -20.86 -5.38 1.27
C PHE A 219 -22.24 -5.99 0.95
N THR A 220 -23.18 -6.04 1.91
CA THR A 220 -24.53 -6.63 1.72
C THR A 220 -25.67 -5.60 1.67
N GLY A 221 -25.38 -4.32 1.46
CA GLY A 221 -26.44 -3.32 1.27
C GLY A 221 -26.94 -3.32 -0.18
N ASP A 222 -28.26 -3.23 -0.36
CA ASP A 222 -28.90 -2.88 -1.64
C ASP A 222 -28.23 -1.63 -2.20
N SER A 223 -27.33 -1.80 -3.16
CA SER A 223 -26.70 -0.70 -3.87
C SER A 223 -27.70 -0.10 -4.85
N THR A 224 -28.72 0.59 -4.34
CA THR A 224 -29.31 1.69 -5.10
C THR A 224 -28.31 2.83 -4.98
N PRO A 225 -27.64 3.26 -6.07
CA PRO A 225 -26.78 4.43 -6.00
C PRO A 225 -27.61 5.60 -5.44
N PRO A 226 -27.06 6.41 -4.51
CA PRO A 226 -27.77 7.58 -4.02
C PRO A 226 -28.18 8.43 -5.23
N ALA A 227 -29.46 8.78 -5.31
CA ALA A 227 -29.97 9.63 -6.38
C ALA A 227 -29.04 10.86 -6.50
N PRO A 228 -28.68 11.30 -7.72
CA PRO A 228 -27.77 12.41 -7.92
C PRO A 228 -28.21 13.57 -7.03
N ALA A 229 -27.28 14.09 -6.23
CA ALA A 229 -27.57 15.13 -5.27
C ALA A 229 -28.35 16.25 -5.98
N LYS A 230 -29.59 16.49 -5.54
CA LYS A 230 -30.38 17.62 -6.05
C LYS A 230 -29.49 18.86 -5.92
N PRO A 231 -29.41 19.73 -6.94
CA PRO A 231 -28.56 20.90 -6.87
C PRO A 231 -28.80 21.61 -5.55
N GLY A 232 -27.71 21.75 -4.78
CA GLY A 232 -27.72 22.45 -3.51
C GLY A 232 -28.34 23.83 -3.71
N TRP A 233 -28.86 24.42 -2.63
CA TRP A 233 -29.52 25.72 -2.65
C TRP A 233 -28.76 26.81 -3.45
N VAL A 234 -27.43 26.73 -3.53
CA VAL A 234 -26.56 27.58 -4.35
C VAL A 234 -26.86 27.49 -5.86
N GLY A 235 -27.20 26.29 -6.37
CA GLY A 235 -27.58 26.08 -7.77
C GLY A 235 -28.99 26.59 -8.12
N ARG A 236 -29.88 26.75 -7.13
CA ARG A 236 -31.20 27.37 -7.32
C ARG A 236 -31.13 28.90 -7.40
N LEU A 237 -30.05 29.50 -6.88
CA LEU A 237 -29.86 30.96 -6.86
C LEU A 237 -29.24 31.52 -8.14
N LEU A 238 -28.53 30.71 -8.92
CA LEU A 238 -27.79 31.16 -10.09
C LEU A 238 -28.52 30.92 -11.43
N GLY A 239 -29.85 30.85 -11.42
CA GLY A 239 -30.73 30.71 -12.60
C GLY A 239 -30.05 30.85 -13.95
N ARG A 240 -29.52 29.74 -14.48
CA ARG A 240 -29.06 29.65 -15.85
C ARG A 240 -30.17 28.98 -16.64
N THR A 241 -30.94 29.81 -17.35
CA THR A 241 -31.61 29.45 -18.60
C THR A 241 -30.60 28.90 -19.60
#